data_AF-A7SIL8-F1
#
_entry.id   AF-A7SIL8-F1
#
_cell.length_a   1.000
_cell.length_b   1.000
_cell.length_c   1.000
_cell.angle_alpha   90.00
_cell.angle_beta   90.00
_cell.angle_gamma   90.00
#
_symmetry.space_group_name_H-M   'P 1'
#
loop_
_entity.id
_entity.type
_entity.pdbx_description
1 polymer ?
#
loop_
_entity_poly.entity_id
_entity_poly.type
_entity_poly.pdbx_seq_one_letter_code
_entity_poly.pdbx_strand_id
1 'polypeptide(L)'
;MENDVLDALEDLGYKGPLLGDDGGPALLKAVEGDILSYDFMSLCHWLSNQLKEVCSLGESVSDIDDQETFKLEISGMLRELGCPHAQLMGTNGLANPYHRLLLLDYLTSEVQACRILGGVGAEKMEIDEQAASPVFQQINAILAVLELPAPTKDAKVFGIFSQIENKIRGILSKVPKDYMGNPLLTKRLGEEQWSKVEKINAQLNREYSLRRQMLLKRCDVTIQSFGWSDRAKTKKDEMVATFTPARKEMAVSAPVAIADIVAARTDLLRQPRTSTGTIRERTKCAINRILMGKVAVEVGGEAVVEKCREAGQVIMEVDVGGAVAGEVVEGEMAEEGTLLEETVDRTGLSTTADEWEI
;
A
#
# COMPACT_ATOMS: atom_id res chain seq x y z
N MET A 1 -5.56 -18.32 -28.84
CA MET A 1 -6.81 -17.60 -29.18
C MET A 1 -7.68 -18.43 -30.09
N GLU A 2 -7.28 -18.83 -31.31
CA GLU A 2 -8.17 -19.63 -32.18
C GLU A 2 -8.65 -20.94 -31.57
N ASN A 3 -7.73 -21.79 -31.10
CA ASN A 3 -8.12 -23.05 -30.46
C ASN A 3 -8.91 -22.80 -29.18
N ASP A 4 -8.52 -21.80 -28.39
CA ASP A 4 -9.23 -21.44 -27.15
C ASP A 4 -10.67 -20.98 -27.43
N VAL A 5 -10.89 -20.24 -28.52
CA VAL A 5 -12.23 -19.83 -29.00
C VAL A 5 -13.03 -21.05 -29.45
N LEU A 6 -12.43 -22.00 -30.18
CA LEU A 6 -13.12 -23.21 -30.61
C LEU A 6 -13.53 -24.09 -29.43
N ASP A 7 -12.61 -24.33 -28.49
CA ASP A 7 -12.88 -25.08 -27.26
C ASP A 7 -14.02 -24.41 -26.47
N ALA A 8 -13.96 -23.08 -26.33
CA ALA A 8 -15.02 -22.32 -25.67
C ALA A 8 -16.36 -22.39 -26.41
N LEU A 9 -16.37 -22.38 -27.75
CA LEU A 9 -17.60 -22.51 -28.53
C LEU A 9 -18.23 -23.91 -28.39
N GLU A 10 -17.42 -24.96 -28.31
CA GLU A 10 -17.87 -26.33 -28.02
C GLU A 10 -18.51 -26.40 -26.63
N ASP A 11 -17.82 -25.89 -25.61
CA ASP A 11 -18.31 -25.81 -24.23
C ASP A 11 -19.61 -24.99 -24.12
N LEU A 12 -19.73 -23.93 -24.92
CA LEU A 12 -20.92 -23.09 -24.95
C LEU A 12 -22.10 -23.74 -25.68
N GLY A 13 -21.87 -24.84 -26.41
CA GLY A 13 -22.88 -25.62 -27.13
C GLY A 13 -23.21 -25.07 -28.52
N TYR A 14 -22.28 -24.32 -29.14
CA TYR A 14 -22.45 -23.81 -30.50
C TYR A 14 -22.53 -24.97 -31.51
N LYS A 15 -23.45 -24.90 -32.47
CA LYS A 15 -23.64 -25.93 -33.52
C LYS A 15 -23.57 -25.38 -34.93
N GLY A 16 -22.99 -24.19 -35.09
CA GLY A 16 -22.90 -23.53 -36.39
C GLY A 16 -21.73 -24.05 -37.24
N PRO A 17 -21.58 -23.51 -38.46
CA PRO A 17 -20.67 -24.05 -39.48
C PRO A 17 -19.19 -23.92 -39.10
N LEU A 18 -18.85 -23.09 -38.12
CA LEU A 18 -17.48 -22.80 -37.69
C LEU A 18 -16.89 -23.84 -36.70
N LEU A 19 -17.69 -24.81 -36.23
CA LEU A 19 -17.25 -25.83 -35.25
C LEU A 19 -17.12 -27.25 -35.87
N GLY A 20 -17.29 -27.41 -37.19
CA GLY A 20 -17.22 -28.73 -37.84
C GLY A 20 -15.80 -29.32 -37.92
N ASP A 21 -15.63 -30.41 -38.65
CA ASP A 21 -14.33 -31.09 -38.85
C ASP A 21 -13.24 -30.16 -39.42
N ASP A 22 -13.63 -29.08 -40.11
CA ASP A 22 -12.77 -28.01 -40.64
C ASP A 22 -12.81 -26.71 -39.80
N GLY A 23 -13.18 -26.78 -38.51
CA GLY A 23 -13.51 -25.61 -37.67
C GLY A 23 -12.40 -24.56 -37.54
N GLY A 24 -11.15 -24.96 -37.31
CA GLY A 24 -10.00 -24.03 -37.27
C GLY A 24 -9.79 -23.25 -38.57
N PRO A 25 -9.62 -23.92 -39.71
CA PRO A 25 -9.54 -23.27 -41.02
C PRO A 25 -10.78 -22.42 -41.36
N ALA A 26 -11.98 -22.86 -40.97
CA ALA A 26 -13.22 -22.13 -41.21
C ALA A 26 -13.30 -20.84 -40.38
N LEU A 27 -12.92 -20.89 -39.09
CA LEU A 27 -12.88 -19.74 -38.21
C LEU A 27 -11.86 -18.69 -38.68
N LEU A 28 -10.66 -19.14 -39.05
CA LEU A 28 -9.63 -18.29 -39.67
C LEU A 28 -10.17 -17.57 -40.89
N LYS A 29 -10.79 -18.31 -41.81
CA LYS A 29 -11.37 -17.74 -43.03
C LYS A 29 -12.52 -16.74 -42.74
N ALA A 30 -13.29 -16.98 -41.69
CA ALA A 30 -14.36 -16.07 -41.28
C ALA A 30 -13.82 -14.76 -40.68
N VAL A 31 -12.68 -14.83 -40.00
CA VAL A 31 -12.01 -13.70 -39.33
C VAL A 31 -11.09 -12.93 -40.28
N GLU A 32 -10.57 -13.56 -41.33
CA GLU A 32 -9.71 -12.94 -42.34
C GLU A 32 -10.49 -12.10 -43.38
N GLY A 33 -9.77 -11.24 -44.12
CA GLY A 33 -10.30 -10.42 -45.21
C GLY A 33 -10.63 -8.98 -44.84
N ASP A 34 -10.78 -8.12 -45.84
CA ASP A 34 -11.03 -6.67 -45.64
C ASP A 34 -12.47 -6.36 -45.20
N ILE A 35 -13.38 -7.29 -45.45
CA ILE A 35 -14.82 -7.16 -45.23
C ILE A 35 -15.24 -8.18 -44.16
N LEU A 36 -16.20 -7.83 -43.30
CA LEU A 36 -16.74 -8.77 -42.32
C LEU A 36 -17.50 -9.90 -43.03
N SER A 37 -17.12 -11.15 -42.75
CA SER A 37 -17.82 -12.30 -43.30
C SER A 37 -19.17 -12.50 -42.61
N TYR A 38 -20.14 -13.05 -43.35
CA TYR A 38 -21.44 -13.41 -42.79
C TYR A 38 -21.31 -14.37 -41.61
N ASP A 39 -20.42 -15.36 -41.72
CA ASP A 39 -20.20 -16.37 -40.68
C ASP A 39 -19.67 -15.73 -39.38
N PHE A 40 -18.77 -14.75 -39.48
CA PHE A 40 -18.28 -13.99 -38.33
C PHE A 40 -19.38 -13.16 -37.67
N MET A 41 -20.15 -12.41 -38.47
CA MET A 41 -21.24 -11.58 -37.95
C MET A 41 -22.35 -12.45 -37.31
N SER A 42 -22.65 -13.60 -37.92
CA SER A 42 -23.60 -14.58 -37.40
C SER A 42 -23.13 -15.19 -36.06
N LEU A 43 -21.84 -15.50 -35.93
CA LEU A 43 -21.26 -15.97 -34.67
C LEU A 43 -21.35 -14.91 -33.56
N CYS A 44 -20.97 -13.67 -33.86
CA CYS A 44 -21.10 -12.56 -32.93
C CYS A 44 -22.55 -12.32 -32.51
N HIS A 45 -23.50 -12.40 -33.45
CA HIS A 45 -24.93 -12.30 -33.16
C HIS A 45 -25.39 -13.44 -32.23
N TRP A 46 -24.93 -14.67 -32.47
CA TRP A 46 -25.23 -15.80 -31.60
C TRP A 46 -24.68 -15.61 -30.18
N LEU A 47 -23.41 -15.20 -30.03
CA LEU A 47 -22.80 -14.90 -28.74
C LEU A 47 -23.53 -13.75 -28.01
N SER A 48 -23.97 -12.74 -28.75
CA SER A 48 -24.77 -11.63 -28.20
C SER A 48 -26.11 -12.10 -27.64
N ASN A 49 -26.79 -13.02 -28.33
CA ASN A 49 -28.02 -13.63 -27.82
C ASN A 49 -27.77 -14.49 -26.58
N GLN A 50 -26.67 -15.24 -26.56
CA GLN A 50 -26.27 -15.99 -25.36
C GLN A 50 -25.97 -15.08 -24.17
N LEU A 51 -25.32 -13.94 -24.39
CA LEU A 51 -25.15 -12.93 -23.34
C LEU A 51 -26.49 -12.36 -22.89
N LYS A 52 -27.44 -12.08 -23.80
CA LYS A 52 -28.76 -11.54 -23.45
C LYS A 52 -29.61 -12.49 -22.61
N GLU A 53 -29.47 -13.80 -22.82
CA GLU A 53 -30.15 -14.82 -22.01
C GLU A 53 -29.63 -14.87 -20.57
N VAL A 54 -28.37 -14.51 -20.36
CA VAL A 54 -27.66 -14.71 -19.09
C VAL A 54 -27.36 -13.39 -18.38
N CYS A 55 -27.38 -12.26 -19.09
CA CYS A 55 -26.98 -10.94 -18.63
C CYS A 55 -28.00 -9.89 -19.16
N SER A 56 -28.41 -8.92 -18.33
CA SER A 56 -29.50 -7.98 -18.63
C SER A 56 -29.05 -6.82 -19.53
N LEU A 57 -28.71 -7.13 -20.77
CA LEU A 57 -28.23 -6.15 -21.76
C LEU A 57 -29.39 -5.42 -22.45
N GLY A 58 -29.31 -4.10 -22.50
CA GLY A 58 -30.22 -3.23 -23.25
C GLY A 58 -29.91 -3.22 -24.74
N GLU A 59 -28.63 -3.31 -25.11
CA GLU A 59 -28.19 -3.36 -26.50
C GLU A 59 -27.99 -4.81 -26.97
N SER A 60 -28.45 -5.11 -28.19
CA SER A 60 -28.24 -6.42 -28.82
C SER A 60 -28.02 -6.25 -30.31
N VAL A 61 -27.10 -7.04 -30.86
CA VAL A 61 -26.81 -7.07 -32.29
C VAL A 61 -28.04 -7.59 -33.04
N SER A 62 -28.60 -6.81 -33.96
CA SER A 62 -29.93 -7.07 -34.54
C SER A 62 -29.87 -7.51 -36.01
N ASP A 63 -29.02 -6.88 -36.83
CA ASP A 63 -29.00 -7.07 -38.27
C ASP A 63 -27.60 -7.46 -38.77
N ILE A 64 -27.54 -8.54 -39.57
CA ILE A 64 -26.31 -9.11 -40.13
C ILE A 64 -26.06 -8.56 -41.54
N ASP A 65 -27.01 -7.83 -42.13
CA ASP A 65 -26.94 -7.39 -43.54
C ASP A 65 -26.19 -6.06 -43.73
N ASP A 66 -26.10 -5.21 -42.70
CA ASP A 66 -25.36 -3.94 -42.74
C ASP A 66 -24.16 -3.91 -41.77
N GLN A 67 -22.95 -3.87 -42.34
CA GLN A 67 -21.71 -3.90 -41.59
C GLN A 67 -21.47 -2.66 -40.74
N GLU A 68 -21.92 -1.48 -41.19
CA GLU A 68 -21.72 -0.25 -40.43
C GLU A 68 -22.64 -0.22 -39.21
N THR A 69 -23.90 -0.63 -39.36
CA THR A 69 -24.82 -0.82 -38.23
C THR A 69 -24.31 -1.89 -37.27
N PHE A 70 -23.87 -3.06 -37.76
CA PHE A 70 -23.32 -4.13 -36.93
C PHE A 70 -22.13 -3.67 -36.07
N LYS A 71 -21.20 -2.91 -36.65
CA LYS A 71 -20.03 -2.37 -35.91
C LYS A 71 -20.46 -1.43 -34.79
N LEU A 72 -21.48 -0.61 -35.01
CA LEU A 72 -22.01 0.30 -34.00
C LEU A 72 -22.70 -0.45 -32.87
N GLU A 73 -23.52 -1.45 -33.19
CA GLU A 73 -24.22 -2.30 -32.21
C GLU A 73 -23.22 -3.09 -31.35
N ILE A 74 -22.19 -3.70 -31.97
CA ILE A 74 -21.11 -4.36 -31.22
C ILE A 74 -20.39 -3.36 -30.32
N SER A 75 -20.03 -2.18 -30.84
CA SER A 75 -19.32 -1.18 -30.05
C SER A 75 -20.15 -0.66 -28.87
N GLY A 76 -21.47 -0.60 -29.00
CA GLY A 76 -22.35 -0.18 -27.93
C GLY A 76 -22.56 -1.29 -26.88
N MET A 77 -22.77 -2.53 -27.32
CA MET A 77 -22.82 -3.71 -26.44
C MET A 77 -21.52 -3.88 -25.64
N LEU A 78 -20.35 -3.71 -26.27
CA LEU A 78 -19.05 -3.74 -25.58
C LEU A 78 -18.90 -2.62 -24.54
N ARG A 79 -19.52 -1.46 -24.77
CA ARG A 79 -19.55 -0.36 -23.79
C ARG A 79 -20.41 -0.71 -22.60
N GLU A 80 -21.56 -1.33 -22.83
CA GLU A 80 -22.47 -1.80 -21.77
C GLU A 80 -21.82 -2.89 -20.91
N LEU A 81 -21.06 -3.79 -21.54
CA LEU A 81 -20.27 -4.83 -20.86
C LEU A 81 -19.01 -4.30 -20.14
N GLY A 82 -18.64 -3.03 -20.32
CA GLY A 82 -17.43 -2.48 -19.72
C GLY A 82 -16.12 -3.06 -20.29
N CYS A 83 -16.10 -3.41 -21.59
CA CYS A 83 -14.98 -4.09 -22.23
C CYS A 83 -13.64 -3.35 -22.03
N PRO A 84 -12.58 -4.01 -21.52
CA PRO A 84 -11.29 -3.37 -21.26
C PRO A 84 -10.47 -3.11 -22.54
N HIS A 85 -10.88 -3.68 -23.68
CA HIS A 85 -10.17 -3.58 -24.94
C HIS A 85 -10.63 -2.37 -25.76
N ALA A 86 -10.09 -1.19 -25.45
CA ALA A 86 -10.40 0.06 -26.16
C ALA A 86 -10.19 -0.02 -27.69
N GLN A 87 -9.33 -0.92 -28.17
CA GLN A 87 -9.06 -1.14 -29.60
C GLN A 87 -10.22 -1.80 -30.38
N LEU A 88 -11.19 -2.41 -29.69
CA LEU A 88 -12.39 -2.98 -30.30
C LEU A 88 -13.51 -1.95 -30.50
N MET A 89 -13.36 -0.74 -29.94
CA MET A 89 -14.39 0.28 -29.92
C MET A 89 -14.41 1.12 -31.21
N GLY A 90 -15.60 1.58 -31.61
CA GLY A 90 -15.81 2.43 -32.77
C GLY A 90 -15.82 1.68 -34.12
N THR A 91 -15.97 2.43 -35.21
CA THR A 91 -16.24 1.87 -36.56
C THR A 91 -15.05 1.13 -37.19
N ASN A 92 -13.83 1.38 -36.71
CA ASN A 92 -12.61 0.72 -37.20
C ASN A 92 -12.12 -0.41 -36.29
N GLY A 93 -12.79 -0.67 -35.16
CA GLY A 93 -12.35 -1.65 -34.17
C GLY A 93 -12.19 -3.05 -34.75
N LEU A 94 -13.03 -3.41 -35.73
CA LEU A 94 -13.06 -4.73 -36.37
C LEU A 94 -12.33 -4.78 -37.72
N ALA A 95 -11.51 -3.77 -38.06
CA ALA A 95 -10.76 -3.77 -39.32
C ALA A 95 -9.66 -4.86 -39.35
N ASN A 96 -9.02 -5.12 -38.20
CA ASN A 96 -7.93 -6.07 -38.09
C ASN A 96 -8.46 -7.49 -37.78
N PRO A 97 -8.04 -8.54 -38.52
CA PRO A 97 -8.35 -9.94 -38.20
C PRO A 97 -8.01 -10.31 -36.75
N TYR A 98 -6.91 -9.80 -36.20
CA TYR A 98 -6.56 -10.02 -34.79
C TYR A 98 -7.61 -9.45 -33.83
N HIS A 99 -8.16 -8.26 -34.11
CA HIS A 99 -9.20 -7.66 -33.28
C HIS A 99 -10.52 -8.43 -33.35
N ARG A 100 -10.85 -8.98 -34.51
CA ARG A 100 -12.02 -9.85 -34.69
C ARG A 100 -11.88 -11.13 -33.87
N LEU A 101 -10.70 -11.74 -33.86
CA LEU A 101 -10.45 -12.92 -33.02
C LEU A 101 -10.46 -12.58 -31.52
N LEU A 102 -9.88 -11.44 -31.13
CA LEU A 102 -9.93 -10.93 -29.76
C LEU A 102 -11.37 -10.62 -29.32
N LEU A 103 -12.22 -10.12 -30.21
CA LEU A 103 -13.64 -9.92 -29.92
C LEU A 103 -14.31 -11.26 -29.59
N LEU A 104 -14.06 -12.30 -30.39
CA LEU A 104 -14.65 -13.62 -30.15
C LEU A 104 -14.17 -14.21 -28.82
N ASP A 105 -12.87 -14.14 -28.54
CA ASP A 105 -12.26 -14.59 -27.29
C ASP A 105 -12.85 -13.87 -26.06
N TYR A 106 -13.04 -12.55 -26.17
CA TYR A 106 -13.70 -11.76 -25.15
C TYR A 106 -15.16 -12.20 -24.96
N LEU A 107 -15.95 -12.26 -26.04
CA LEU A 107 -17.37 -12.59 -25.96
C LEU A 107 -17.61 -14.02 -25.44
N THR A 108 -16.83 -15.01 -25.86
CA THR A 108 -16.94 -16.39 -25.35
C THR A 108 -16.61 -16.43 -23.86
N SER A 109 -15.54 -15.76 -23.43
CA SER A 109 -15.15 -15.65 -22.02
C SER A 109 -16.23 -14.99 -21.16
N GLU A 110 -16.84 -13.91 -21.65
CA GLU A 110 -17.93 -13.22 -20.95
C GLU A 110 -19.19 -14.10 -20.84
N VAL A 111 -19.57 -14.83 -21.89
CA VAL A 111 -20.70 -15.77 -21.81
C VAL A 111 -20.41 -16.87 -20.78
N GLN A 112 -19.21 -17.45 -20.80
CA GLN A 112 -18.80 -18.48 -19.84
C GLN A 112 -18.81 -17.91 -18.41
N ALA A 113 -18.29 -16.71 -18.20
CA ALA A 113 -18.31 -16.03 -16.92
C ALA A 113 -19.74 -15.75 -16.42
N CYS A 114 -20.59 -15.14 -17.25
CA CYS A 114 -22.01 -14.89 -16.97
C CYS A 114 -22.73 -16.21 -16.57
N ARG A 115 -22.44 -17.34 -17.25
CA ARG A 115 -23.03 -18.65 -16.95
C ARG A 115 -22.51 -19.26 -15.64
N ILE A 116 -21.21 -19.17 -15.37
CA ILE A 116 -20.59 -19.64 -14.10
C ILE A 116 -21.16 -18.87 -12.91
N LEU A 117 -21.40 -17.57 -13.08
CA LEU A 117 -21.98 -16.70 -12.06
C LEU A 117 -23.51 -16.92 -11.88
N GLY A 118 -24.11 -17.86 -12.61
CA GLY A 118 -25.47 -18.35 -12.37
C GLY A 118 -26.58 -17.66 -13.17
N GLY A 119 -26.22 -16.82 -14.15
CA GLY A 119 -27.19 -16.01 -14.89
C GLY A 119 -27.83 -14.92 -14.02
N VAL A 120 -27.85 -13.70 -14.54
CA VAL A 120 -28.46 -12.55 -13.88
C VAL A 120 -29.98 -12.76 -13.89
N GLY A 121 -30.49 -13.39 -12.84
CA GLY A 121 -31.88 -13.22 -12.45
C GLY A 121 -32.10 -11.77 -12.07
N ALA A 122 -32.38 -10.91 -13.05
CA ALA A 122 -32.96 -9.56 -12.96
C ALA A 122 -32.58 -8.66 -11.77
N GLU A 123 -31.44 -8.87 -11.13
CA GLU A 123 -30.79 -7.90 -10.26
C GLU A 123 -29.67 -7.32 -11.08
N LYS A 124 -29.87 -6.10 -11.56
CA LYS A 124 -28.85 -5.28 -12.21
C LYS A 124 -27.50 -5.62 -11.58
N MET A 125 -26.55 -6.10 -12.38
CA MET A 125 -25.14 -5.99 -12.02
C MET A 125 -24.80 -4.50 -12.01
N GLU A 126 -25.29 -3.77 -10.99
CA GLU A 126 -24.51 -2.67 -10.47
C GLU A 126 -23.27 -3.35 -9.92
N ILE A 127 -22.18 -3.32 -10.71
CA ILE A 127 -20.85 -3.41 -10.12
C ILE A 127 -20.87 -2.29 -9.08
N ASP A 128 -21.06 -2.67 -7.81
CA ASP A 128 -20.98 -1.76 -6.70
C ASP A 128 -19.50 -1.39 -6.60
N GLU A 129 -19.08 -0.44 -7.44
CA GLU A 129 -17.76 0.17 -7.41
C GLU A 129 -17.47 0.72 -6.01
N GLN A 130 -18.51 1.04 -5.22
CA GLN A 130 -18.38 1.41 -3.82
C GLN A 130 -18.04 0.21 -2.92
N ALA A 131 -18.57 -0.99 -3.13
CA ALA A 131 -18.16 -2.20 -2.41
C ALA A 131 -16.71 -2.65 -2.73
N ALA A 132 -16.24 -2.41 -3.95
CA ALA A 132 -14.86 -2.69 -4.36
C ALA A 132 -13.84 -1.60 -3.95
N SER A 133 -14.31 -0.41 -3.55
CA SER A 133 -13.42 0.69 -3.19
C SER A 133 -12.66 0.40 -1.89
N PRO A 134 -11.31 0.37 -1.90
CA PRO A 134 -10.52 0.18 -0.68
C PRO A 134 -10.78 1.28 0.37
N VAL A 135 -11.17 2.47 -0.07
CA VAL A 135 -11.56 3.58 0.81
C VAL A 135 -12.87 3.28 1.55
N PHE A 136 -13.85 2.70 0.86
CA PHE A 136 -15.12 2.32 1.48
C PHE A 136 -14.94 1.18 2.49
N GLN A 137 -14.09 0.21 2.17
CA GLN A 137 -13.71 -0.86 3.10
C GLN A 137 -13.05 -0.30 4.38
N GLN A 138 -12.17 0.69 4.25
CA GLN A 138 -11.56 1.36 5.41
C GLN A 138 -12.60 2.11 6.24
N ILE A 139 -13.53 2.83 5.61
CA ILE A 139 -14.61 3.53 6.32
C ILE A 139 -15.49 2.52 7.07
N ASN A 140 -15.87 1.41 6.44
CA ASN A 140 -16.65 0.36 7.10
C ASN A 140 -15.89 -0.29 8.26
N ALA A 141 -14.57 -0.50 8.12
CA ALA A 141 -13.75 -0.97 9.22
C ALA A 141 -13.74 0.01 10.40
N ILE A 142 -13.64 1.31 10.15
CA ILE A 142 -13.73 2.35 11.18
C ILE A 142 -15.11 2.33 11.86
N LEU A 143 -16.19 2.27 11.08
CA LEU A 143 -17.55 2.23 11.61
C LEU A 143 -17.80 0.98 12.46
N ALA A 144 -17.31 -0.19 12.02
CA ALA A 144 -17.40 -1.43 12.78
C ALA A 144 -16.66 -1.33 14.12
N VAL A 145 -15.44 -0.79 14.14
CA VAL A 145 -14.66 -0.59 15.37
C VAL A 145 -15.34 0.40 16.32
N LEU A 146 -15.99 1.42 15.79
CA LEU A 146 -16.71 2.43 16.57
C LEU A 146 -18.14 2.03 16.95
N GLU A 147 -18.59 0.84 16.52
CA GLU A 147 -19.95 0.33 16.67
C GLU A 147 -20.98 1.34 16.15
N LEU A 148 -20.72 1.92 14.98
CA LEU A 148 -21.60 2.85 14.28
C LEU A 148 -22.35 2.12 13.16
N PRO A 149 -23.57 2.57 12.81
CA PRO A 149 -24.34 1.95 11.74
C PRO A 149 -23.62 2.07 10.40
N ALA A 150 -23.79 1.05 9.53
CA ALA A 150 -23.27 1.09 8.18
C ALA A 150 -23.90 2.24 7.37
N PRO A 151 -23.17 2.82 6.40
CA PRO A 151 -23.69 3.90 5.57
C PRO A 151 -24.90 3.41 4.75
N THR A 152 -26.02 4.12 4.82
CA THR A 152 -27.15 3.91 3.91
C THR A 152 -26.83 4.49 2.53
N LYS A 153 -27.50 4.03 1.47
CA LYS A 153 -27.29 4.53 0.09
C LYS A 153 -27.46 6.06 -0.03
N ASP A 154 -28.29 6.67 0.82
CA ASP A 154 -28.52 8.12 0.85
C ASP A 154 -27.59 8.92 1.81
N ALA A 155 -26.63 8.25 2.46
CA ALA A 155 -25.79 8.89 3.46
C ALA A 155 -24.78 9.84 2.82
N LYS A 156 -24.81 11.12 3.23
CA LYS A 156 -23.81 12.11 2.82
C LYS A 156 -22.48 11.85 3.53
N VAL A 157 -21.38 11.96 2.78
CA VAL A 157 -19.99 11.78 3.29
C VAL A 157 -19.73 12.59 4.56
N PHE A 158 -20.10 13.88 4.57
CA PHE A 158 -19.92 14.76 5.73
C PHE A 158 -20.68 14.24 6.97
N GLY A 159 -21.86 13.67 6.79
CA GLY A 159 -22.66 13.11 7.87
C GLY A 159 -21.99 11.91 8.52
N ILE A 160 -21.38 11.04 7.71
CA ILE A 160 -20.64 9.85 8.18
C ILE A 160 -19.44 10.32 9.03
N PHE A 161 -18.62 11.23 8.51
CA PHE A 161 -17.45 11.75 9.25
C PHE A 161 -17.85 12.50 10.53
N SER A 162 -18.96 13.22 10.52
CA SER A 162 -19.49 13.89 11.71
C SER A 162 -19.89 12.88 12.80
N GLN A 163 -20.51 11.76 12.44
CA GLN A 163 -20.84 10.69 13.39
C GLN A 163 -19.58 10.05 13.98
N ILE A 164 -18.60 9.75 13.14
CA ILE A 164 -17.28 9.24 13.55
C ILE A 164 -16.61 10.21 14.53
N GLU A 165 -16.53 11.50 14.17
CA GLU A 165 -15.92 12.54 15.00
C GLU A 165 -16.60 12.64 16.37
N ASN A 166 -17.94 12.68 16.40
CA ASN A 166 -18.71 12.77 17.64
C ASN A 166 -18.50 11.56 18.55
N LYS A 167 -18.48 10.34 17.99
CA LYS A 167 -18.21 9.12 18.74
C LYS A 167 -16.80 9.14 19.32
N ILE A 168 -15.80 9.54 18.54
CA ILE A 168 -14.41 9.66 19.00
C ILE A 168 -14.30 10.68 20.13
N ARG A 169 -14.88 11.88 19.97
CA ARG A 169 -14.88 12.91 21.03
C ARG A 169 -15.53 12.41 22.32
N GLY A 170 -16.62 11.65 22.21
CA GLY A 170 -17.30 11.04 23.35
C GLY A 170 -16.52 9.91 24.03
N ILE A 171 -15.65 9.20 23.29
CA ILE A 171 -14.73 8.22 23.88
C ILE A 171 -13.59 8.96 24.59
N LEU A 172 -13.02 9.97 23.93
CA LEU A 172 -11.89 10.74 24.47
C LEU A 172 -12.23 11.51 25.74
N SER A 173 -13.48 11.92 25.94
CA SER A 173 -13.91 12.56 27.18
C SER A 173 -13.95 11.64 28.41
N LYS A 174 -13.98 10.31 28.20
CA LYS A 174 -13.98 9.31 29.27
C LYS A 174 -12.57 8.93 29.74
N VAL A 175 -11.56 9.38 29.00
CA VAL A 175 -10.16 9.01 29.16
C VAL A 175 -9.40 10.16 29.86
N PRO A 176 -8.37 9.90 30.68
CA PRO A 176 -7.57 10.96 31.30
C PRO A 176 -7.00 11.95 30.27
N LYS A 177 -6.89 13.24 30.65
CA LYS A 177 -6.45 14.32 29.76
C LYS A 177 -5.07 14.08 29.12
N ASP A 178 -4.18 13.40 29.85
CA ASP A 178 -2.81 13.11 29.40
C ASP A 178 -2.64 11.72 28.78
N TYR A 179 -3.74 11.00 28.53
CA TYR A 179 -3.67 9.65 27.98
C TYR A 179 -3.13 9.63 26.54
N MET A 180 -3.44 10.65 25.75
CA MET A 180 -2.84 10.82 24.43
C MET A 180 -1.94 12.05 24.39
N GLY A 181 -0.80 11.93 23.72
CA GLY A 181 0.08 13.07 23.46
C GLY A 181 -0.63 14.17 22.67
N ASN A 182 -0.12 15.39 22.81
CA ASN A 182 -0.59 16.54 22.04
C ASN A 182 -0.21 16.35 20.55
N PRO A 183 -1.04 16.81 19.59
CA PRO A 183 -0.69 16.79 18.18
C PRO A 183 0.63 17.55 17.93
N LEU A 184 1.52 16.98 17.13
CA LEU A 184 2.75 17.67 16.72
C LEU A 184 2.47 18.77 15.70
N LEU A 185 1.51 18.52 14.80
CA LEU A 185 1.04 19.51 13.84
C LEU A 185 -0.11 20.33 14.44
N THR A 186 0.21 21.51 14.94
CA THR A 186 -0.78 22.41 15.57
C THR A 186 -1.35 23.46 14.62
N LYS A 187 -0.58 23.82 13.57
CA LYS A 187 -0.98 24.82 12.57
C LYS A 187 -1.69 24.16 11.40
N ARG A 188 -2.68 24.85 10.84
CA ARG A 188 -3.27 24.45 9.55
C ARG A 188 -2.30 24.82 8.44
N LEU A 189 -2.06 23.86 7.54
CA LEU A 189 -1.24 24.05 6.37
C LEU A 189 -2.13 24.38 5.16
N GLY A 190 -1.69 25.34 4.35
CA GLY A 190 -2.30 25.64 3.05
C GLY A 190 -1.89 24.63 1.98
N GLU A 191 -2.52 24.72 0.80
CA GLU A 191 -2.29 23.79 -0.31
C GLU A 191 -0.82 23.75 -0.76
N GLU A 192 -0.18 24.91 -0.93
CA GLU A 192 1.24 24.98 -1.29
C GLU A 192 2.15 24.33 -0.23
N GLN A 193 1.78 24.45 1.06
CA GLN A 193 2.53 23.86 2.16
C GLN A 193 2.35 22.33 2.18
N TRP A 194 1.14 21.84 1.93
CA TRP A 194 0.88 20.41 1.77
C TRP A 194 1.68 19.81 0.61
N SER A 195 1.74 20.50 -0.53
CA SER A 195 2.58 20.08 -1.65
C SER A 195 4.07 19.97 -1.26
N LYS A 196 4.56 20.89 -0.43
CA LYS A 196 5.94 20.81 0.11
C LYS A 196 6.09 19.62 1.06
N VAL A 197 5.13 19.37 1.96
CA VAL A 197 5.15 18.22 2.88
C VAL A 197 5.14 16.91 2.11
N GLU A 198 4.35 16.79 1.05
CA GLU A 198 4.33 15.60 0.20
C GLU A 198 5.69 15.34 -0.48
N LYS A 199 6.33 16.40 -0.99
CA LYS A 199 7.68 16.30 -1.57
C LYS A 199 8.71 15.83 -0.53
N ILE A 200 8.67 16.40 0.68
CA ILE A 200 9.56 16.00 1.78
C ILE A 200 9.30 14.54 2.16
N ASN A 201 8.03 14.15 2.32
CA ASN A 201 7.66 12.78 2.67
C ASN A 201 8.13 11.78 1.59
N ALA A 202 7.97 12.11 0.30
CA ALA A 202 8.44 11.28 -0.80
C ALA A 202 9.97 11.11 -0.77
N GLN A 203 10.71 12.20 -0.54
CA GLN A 203 12.17 12.14 -0.44
C GLN A 203 12.63 11.30 0.77
N LEU A 204 12.06 11.53 1.94
CA LEU A 204 12.39 10.77 3.15
C LEU A 204 12.03 9.29 2.98
N ASN A 205 10.86 8.97 2.44
CA ASN A 205 10.46 7.59 2.19
C ASN A 205 11.43 6.88 1.24
N ARG A 206 11.92 7.57 0.20
CA ARG A 206 12.94 7.02 -0.70
C ARG A 206 14.23 6.67 0.06
N GLU A 207 14.74 7.60 0.88
CA GLU A 207 15.94 7.34 1.66
C GLU A 207 15.77 6.24 2.71
N TYR A 208 14.66 6.26 3.46
CA TYR A 208 14.39 5.24 4.48
C TYR A 208 14.13 3.86 3.87
N SER A 209 13.53 3.79 2.69
CA SER A 209 13.39 2.53 1.95
C SER A 209 14.76 1.98 1.53
N LEU A 210 15.68 2.84 1.09
CA LEU A 210 17.05 2.42 0.79
C LEU A 210 17.79 1.91 2.04
N ARG A 211 17.66 2.63 3.18
CA ARG A 211 18.23 2.19 4.47
C ARG A 211 17.64 0.84 4.91
N ARG A 212 16.33 0.66 4.77
CA ARG A 212 15.65 -0.62 5.06
C ARG A 212 16.17 -1.74 4.16
N GLN A 213 16.32 -1.49 2.86
CA GLN A 213 16.87 -2.48 1.93
C GLN A 213 18.28 -2.91 2.35
N MET A 214 19.14 -1.97 2.73
CA MET A 214 20.48 -2.28 3.23
C MET A 214 20.42 -3.13 4.52
N LEU A 215 19.57 -2.75 5.48
CA LEU A 215 19.41 -3.51 6.73
C LEU A 215 18.88 -4.92 6.49
N LEU A 216 17.92 -5.08 5.58
CA LEU A 216 17.39 -6.39 5.19
C LEU A 216 18.45 -7.22 4.49
N LYS A 217 19.23 -6.62 3.58
CA LYS A 217 20.34 -7.31 2.94
C LYS A 217 21.42 -7.73 3.95
N ARG A 218 21.72 -6.87 4.93
CA ARG A 218 22.62 -7.20 6.04
C ARG A 218 22.07 -8.36 6.86
N CYS A 219 20.78 -8.37 7.14
CA CYS A 219 20.12 -9.49 7.82
C CYS A 219 20.26 -10.78 7.00
N ASP A 220 19.96 -10.74 5.71
CA ASP A 220 20.08 -11.88 4.78
C ASP A 220 21.50 -12.43 4.76
N VAL A 221 22.51 -11.57 4.60
CA VAL A 221 23.94 -11.96 4.61
C VAL A 221 24.37 -12.51 5.98
N THR A 222 23.82 -11.97 7.07
CA THR A 222 24.08 -12.52 8.42
C THR A 222 23.53 -13.92 8.58
N ILE A 223 22.34 -14.21 8.05
CA ILE A 223 21.79 -15.56 8.07
C ILE A 223 22.60 -16.50 7.16
N GLN A 224 23.06 -16.01 6.01
CA GLN A 224 23.90 -16.78 5.09
C GLN A 224 25.26 -17.15 5.70
N SER A 225 25.88 -16.27 6.49
CA SER A 225 27.19 -16.52 7.10
C SER A 225 27.17 -17.66 8.12
N PHE A 226 26.03 -17.91 8.77
CA PHE A 226 25.90 -19.09 9.64
C PHE A 226 26.15 -20.39 8.87
N GLY A 227 25.79 -20.46 7.59
CA GLY A 227 26.05 -21.62 6.72
C GLY A 227 27.53 -21.91 6.46
N TRP A 228 28.46 -21.09 6.92
CA TRP A 228 29.91 -21.32 6.77
C TRP A 228 30.46 -22.27 7.83
N SER A 229 29.78 -22.43 8.98
CA SER A 229 30.18 -23.38 10.02
C SER A 229 29.61 -24.78 9.76
N ASP A 230 30.41 -25.82 9.94
CA ASP A 230 29.98 -27.21 9.69
C ASP A 230 28.84 -27.65 10.63
N ARG A 231 28.81 -27.09 11.85
CA ARG A 231 27.73 -27.32 12.82
C ARG A 231 26.39 -26.69 12.42
N ALA A 232 26.40 -25.58 11.69
CA ALA A 232 25.16 -24.92 11.26
C ALA A 232 24.68 -25.43 9.91
N LYS A 233 25.56 -25.96 9.05
CA LYS A 233 25.17 -26.62 7.79
C LYS A 233 24.18 -27.76 8.02
N THR A 234 24.33 -28.52 9.11
CA THR A 234 23.40 -29.60 9.48
C THR A 234 22.03 -29.10 9.92
N LYS A 235 21.91 -27.81 10.27
CA LYS A 235 20.66 -27.16 10.71
C LYS A 235 20.12 -26.14 9.71
N LYS A 236 20.65 -26.13 8.49
CA LYS A 236 20.31 -25.12 7.47
C LYS A 236 18.81 -25.10 7.19
N ASP A 237 18.18 -26.26 7.09
CA ASP A 237 16.75 -26.36 6.77
C ASP A 237 15.87 -25.81 7.90
N GLU A 238 16.21 -26.09 9.17
CA GLU A 238 15.52 -25.50 10.34
C GLU A 238 15.65 -23.96 10.36
N MET A 239 16.84 -23.45 10.04
CA MET A 239 17.11 -22.02 10.00
C MET A 239 16.31 -21.33 8.89
N VAL A 240 16.27 -21.91 7.70
CA VAL A 240 15.48 -21.40 6.57
C VAL A 240 13.99 -21.44 6.91
N ALA A 241 13.50 -22.55 7.46
CA ALA A 241 12.10 -22.70 7.87
C ALA A 241 11.66 -21.62 8.87
N THR A 242 12.56 -21.20 9.76
CA THR A 242 12.28 -20.15 10.76
C THR A 242 12.43 -18.74 10.17
N PHE A 243 13.46 -18.49 9.36
CA PHE A 243 13.79 -17.15 8.88
C PHE A 243 12.90 -16.70 7.71
N THR A 244 12.58 -17.59 6.77
CA THR A 244 11.78 -17.25 5.59
C THR A 244 10.42 -16.60 5.91
N PRO A 245 9.58 -17.10 6.84
CA PRO A 245 8.32 -16.43 7.17
C PRO A 245 8.55 -15.04 7.76
N ALA A 246 9.44 -14.91 8.76
CA ALA A 246 9.77 -13.62 9.36
C ALA A 246 10.32 -12.62 8.33
N ARG A 247 11.13 -13.11 7.37
CA ARG A 247 11.70 -12.28 6.31
C ARG A 247 10.67 -11.78 5.30
N LYS A 248 9.61 -12.55 5.03
CA LYS A 248 8.49 -12.17 4.15
C LYS A 248 7.63 -11.05 4.74
N GLU A 249 7.49 -11.01 6.06
CA GLU A 249 6.76 -9.96 6.77
C GLU A 249 7.51 -8.61 6.77
N MET A 250 8.82 -8.62 6.54
CA MET A 250 9.64 -7.42 6.54
C MET A 250 9.53 -6.63 5.22
N ALA A 251 8.83 -5.49 5.27
CA ALA A 251 8.68 -4.59 4.14
C ALA A 251 9.96 -3.77 3.86
N VAL A 252 10.32 -3.69 2.58
CA VAL A 252 11.41 -2.83 2.08
C VAL A 252 11.00 -1.35 2.10
N SER A 253 9.75 -1.07 1.74
CA SER A 253 9.22 0.30 1.74
C SER A 253 9.04 0.83 3.16
N ALA A 254 9.30 2.12 3.34
CA ALA A 254 8.94 2.83 4.56
C ALA A 254 7.41 3.05 4.61
N PRO A 255 6.73 2.65 5.70
CA PRO A 255 5.27 2.70 5.79
C PRO A 255 4.78 4.04 6.36
N VAL A 256 5.34 5.17 5.92
CA VAL A 256 4.97 6.51 6.45
C VAL A 256 4.20 7.29 5.40
N ALA A 257 2.91 7.50 5.65
CA ALA A 257 2.01 8.29 4.82
C ALA A 257 1.78 9.69 5.40
N ILE A 258 1.18 10.58 4.61
CA ILE A 258 0.79 11.93 5.07
C ILE A 258 -0.22 11.85 6.23
N ALA A 259 -1.09 10.84 6.22
CA ALA A 259 -2.01 10.58 7.32
C ALA A 259 -1.28 10.36 8.66
N ASP A 260 -0.13 9.68 8.65
CA ASP A 260 0.68 9.45 9.86
C ASP A 260 1.30 10.74 10.39
N ILE A 261 1.68 11.66 9.49
CA ILE A 261 2.19 12.99 9.87
C ILE A 261 1.09 13.80 10.56
N VAL A 262 -0.14 13.73 10.06
CA VAL A 262 -1.30 14.40 10.67
C VAL A 262 -1.68 13.77 12.01
N ALA A 263 -1.57 12.44 12.12
CA ALA A 263 -1.87 11.70 13.35
C ALA A 263 -0.75 11.80 14.40
N ALA A 264 0.44 12.30 14.02
CA ALA A 264 1.62 12.35 14.87
C ALA A 264 1.41 13.19 16.14
N ARG A 265 1.85 12.64 17.28
CA ARG A 265 1.67 13.22 18.61
C ARG A 265 2.99 13.20 19.40
N THR A 266 3.02 13.93 20.52
CA THR A 266 4.23 14.13 21.34
C THR A 266 4.80 12.86 21.98
N ASP A 267 4.02 11.79 22.05
CA ASP A 267 4.47 10.46 22.45
C ASP A 267 5.51 9.88 21.48
N LEU A 268 5.45 10.21 20.18
CA LEU A 268 6.47 9.79 19.20
C LEU A 268 7.85 10.41 19.48
N LEU A 269 7.91 11.56 20.16
CA LEU A 269 9.16 12.20 20.55
C LEU A 269 9.80 11.50 21.76
N ARG A 270 9.05 10.64 22.46
CA ARG A 270 9.57 9.84 23.56
C ARG A 270 10.26 8.62 22.99
N GLN A 271 11.54 8.74 22.68
CA GLN A 271 12.38 7.60 22.30
C GLN A 271 13.00 6.98 23.56
N PRO A 272 12.47 5.86 24.10
CA PRO A 272 13.08 5.21 25.24
C PRO A 272 14.46 4.67 24.86
N ARG A 273 15.45 4.89 25.71
CA ARG A 273 16.79 4.31 25.54
C ARG A 273 16.69 2.78 25.65
N THR A 274 16.93 2.07 24.55
CA THR A 274 16.87 0.60 24.51
C THR A 274 18.01 -0.08 25.28
N SER A 275 19.05 0.68 25.67
CA SER A 275 20.22 0.20 26.42
C SER A 275 20.09 0.31 27.94
N THR A 276 19.06 0.97 28.47
CA THR A 276 18.94 1.22 29.92
C THR A 276 18.66 -0.07 30.70
N GLY A 277 19.35 -0.24 31.84
CA GLY A 277 19.25 -1.43 32.70
C GLY A 277 17.82 -1.79 33.08
N THR A 278 16.98 -0.80 33.35
CA THR A 278 15.56 -0.97 33.73
C THR A 278 14.70 -1.61 32.63
N ILE A 279 14.99 -1.34 31.34
CA ILE A 279 14.33 -1.98 30.20
C ILE A 279 14.87 -3.41 29.99
N ARG A 280 16.17 -3.63 30.27
CA ARG A 280 16.83 -4.95 30.21
C ARG A 280 16.42 -5.90 31.34
N GLU A 281 16.11 -5.38 32.51
CA GLU A 281 15.64 -6.17 33.68
C GLU A 281 14.38 -6.98 33.36
N ARG A 282 13.49 -6.42 32.53
CA ARG A 282 12.23 -7.06 32.11
C ARG A 282 12.28 -7.73 30.74
N THR A 283 13.37 -7.59 29.98
CA THR A 283 13.56 -8.22 28.66
C THR A 283 14.53 -9.39 28.70
N LYS A 284 14.39 -10.27 29.70
CA LYS A 284 15.04 -11.59 29.70
C LYS A 284 14.46 -12.42 28.55
N CYS A 285 15.19 -12.50 27.44
CA CYS A 285 14.93 -13.48 26.39
C CYS A 285 15.89 -14.66 26.53
N ALA A 286 15.58 -15.79 25.87
CA ALA A 286 16.39 -17.02 25.97
C ALA A 286 17.88 -16.81 25.61
N ILE A 287 18.19 -15.76 24.83
CA ILE A 287 19.53 -15.36 24.39
C ILE A 287 20.19 -14.39 25.41
N ASN A 288 19.46 -13.41 25.93
CA ASN A 288 19.94 -12.50 26.99
C ASN A 288 19.46 -12.97 28.38
N ARG A 289 19.90 -14.17 28.79
CA ARG A 289 19.60 -14.69 30.14
C ARG A 289 20.38 -13.98 31.25
N ILE A 290 21.57 -13.49 30.94
CA ILE A 290 22.51 -12.93 31.90
C ILE A 290 22.56 -11.43 31.69
N LEU A 291 22.09 -10.67 32.69
CA LEU A 291 22.42 -9.26 32.81
C LEU A 291 23.93 -9.22 33.05
N MET A 292 24.74 -8.76 32.10
CA MET A 292 26.17 -8.57 32.36
C MET A 292 26.28 -7.57 33.52
N GLY A 293 26.74 -8.05 34.67
CA GLY A 293 27.02 -7.22 35.83
C GLY A 293 28.14 -6.23 35.51
N LYS A 294 28.47 -5.37 36.48
CA LYS A 294 29.62 -4.46 36.35
C LYS A 294 30.85 -5.30 36.01
N VAL A 295 31.39 -5.11 34.81
CA VAL A 295 32.61 -5.77 34.37
C VAL A 295 33.75 -5.05 35.08
N ALA A 296 34.39 -5.71 36.05
CA ALA A 296 35.64 -5.23 36.60
C ALA A 296 36.69 -5.36 35.50
N VAL A 297 37.24 -4.23 35.05
CA VAL A 297 38.39 -4.20 34.16
C VAL A 297 39.63 -4.05 35.03
N GLU A 298 40.49 -5.06 35.07
CA GLU A 298 41.81 -4.93 35.69
C GLU A 298 42.69 -4.04 34.83
N VAL A 299 42.93 -2.81 35.27
CA VAL A 299 44.00 -1.95 34.75
C VAL A 299 45.10 -1.92 35.81
N GLY A 300 46.22 -2.57 35.55
CA GLY A 300 47.44 -2.40 36.36
C GLY A 300 47.45 -3.05 37.75
N GLY A 301 46.67 -4.11 37.99
CA GLY A 301 46.79 -4.92 39.21
C GLY A 301 46.06 -4.39 40.45
N GLU A 302 45.26 -3.33 40.31
CA GLU A 302 44.30 -2.90 41.35
C GLU A 302 42.87 -3.05 40.86
N ALA A 303 42.01 -3.63 41.71
CA ALA A 303 40.59 -3.80 41.42
C ALA A 303 39.86 -2.45 41.58
N VAL A 304 39.79 -1.68 40.50
CA VAL A 304 38.94 -0.49 40.42
C VAL A 304 37.53 -0.93 40.06
N VAL A 305 36.55 -0.69 40.94
CA VAL A 305 35.13 -0.83 40.58
C VAL A 305 34.75 0.35 39.69
N GLU A 306 35.05 0.23 38.40
CA GLU A 306 34.57 1.16 37.40
C GLU A 306 33.03 1.03 37.37
N LYS A 307 32.31 2.12 37.70
CA LYS A 307 30.91 2.23 37.26
C LYS A 307 31.00 2.05 35.75
N CYS A 308 30.43 0.97 35.21
CA CYS A 308 30.30 0.83 33.76
C CYS A 308 29.70 2.13 33.24
N ARG A 309 30.53 3.00 32.66
CA ARG A 309 30.08 4.12 31.85
C ARG A 309 29.16 3.50 30.83
N GLU A 310 27.96 4.05 30.73
CA GLU A 310 27.00 3.66 29.70
C GLU A 310 27.76 3.58 28.37
N ALA A 311 27.90 2.37 27.83
CA ALA A 311 28.65 2.15 26.61
C ALA A 311 27.97 2.96 25.48
N GLY A 312 28.60 4.06 25.06
CA GLY A 312 28.08 4.94 24.01
C GLY A 312 28.45 6.42 24.08
N GLN A 313 29.09 6.94 25.14
CA GLN A 313 29.64 8.30 25.10
C GLN A 313 30.93 8.32 24.25
N VAL A 314 30.80 8.66 22.97
CA VAL A 314 31.89 9.32 22.23
C VAL A 314 31.62 10.81 22.36
N ILE A 315 32.23 11.46 23.34
CA ILE A 315 32.45 12.90 23.28
C ILE A 315 33.66 13.06 22.36
N MET A 316 33.47 13.61 21.16
CA MET A 316 34.60 14.19 20.44
C MET A 316 34.97 15.47 21.18
N GLU A 317 35.94 15.39 22.08
CA GLU A 317 36.69 16.58 22.48
C GLU A 317 37.58 16.96 21.30
N VAL A 318 37.18 18.01 20.58
CA VAL A 318 38.11 18.71 19.69
C VAL A 318 39.00 19.54 20.60
N ASP A 319 40.22 19.03 20.81
CA ASP A 319 41.29 19.72 21.50
C ASP A 319 41.68 20.96 20.69
N VAL A 320 41.07 22.11 21.00
CA VAL A 320 41.61 23.42 20.61
C VAL A 320 42.43 23.89 21.80
N GLY A 321 43.71 23.55 21.76
CA GLY A 321 44.66 23.87 22.83
C GLY A 321 44.57 25.33 23.28
N GLY A 322 44.45 25.52 24.60
CA GLY A 322 44.43 26.84 25.22
C GLY A 322 43.98 26.78 26.67
N ALA A 323 44.93 26.55 27.57
CA ALA A 323 44.74 26.53 29.02
C ALA A 323 44.10 27.82 29.56
N VAL A 324 43.07 27.73 30.42
CA VAL A 324 42.95 28.50 31.69
C VAL A 324 42.04 27.73 32.67
N ALA A 325 42.45 27.76 33.94
CA ALA A 325 41.91 27.10 35.13
C ALA A 325 40.48 27.48 35.56
N GLY A 326 39.84 26.63 36.37
CA GLY A 326 38.80 27.06 37.32
C GLY A 326 37.76 26.00 37.75
N GLU A 327 37.92 25.49 38.97
CA GLU A 327 36.92 24.99 39.93
C GLU A 327 35.75 24.06 39.51
N VAL A 328 35.81 22.83 40.03
CA VAL A 328 34.67 21.92 40.16
C VAL A 328 33.93 22.28 41.45
N VAL A 329 32.69 22.76 41.34
CA VAL A 329 31.74 22.85 42.47
C VAL A 329 30.77 21.68 42.35
N GLU A 330 30.81 20.77 43.31
CA GLU A 330 29.79 19.75 43.51
C GLU A 330 28.50 20.43 44.00
N GLY A 331 27.38 20.20 43.31
CA GLY A 331 26.05 20.65 43.72
C GLY A 331 25.02 19.55 43.52
N GLU A 332 24.53 19.00 44.63
CA GLU A 332 23.42 18.04 44.71
C GLU A 332 22.12 18.62 44.11
N MET A 333 21.37 17.77 43.41
CA MET A 333 20.02 18.06 42.96
C MET A 333 19.07 18.10 44.16
N ALA A 334 18.38 19.22 44.35
CA ALA A 334 17.14 19.30 45.11
C ALA A 334 15.98 19.60 44.14
N GLU A 335 14.90 18.83 44.30
CA GLU A 335 13.63 18.94 43.63
C GLU A 335 12.93 20.29 43.92
N GLU A 336 12.04 20.66 42.99
CA GLU A 336 10.92 21.60 43.08
C GLU A 336 11.04 22.91 42.27
N GLY A 337 10.00 23.15 41.45
CA GLY A 337 9.45 24.48 41.24
C GLY A 337 9.60 25.10 39.84
N THR A 338 8.44 25.32 39.22
CA THR A 338 8.07 26.55 38.47
C THR A 338 8.90 26.94 37.23
N LEU A 339 8.29 26.77 36.05
CA LEU A 339 8.64 27.51 34.83
C LEU A 339 8.20 28.97 34.99
N LEU A 340 9.17 29.87 35.20
CA LEU A 340 9.00 31.30 34.94
C LEU A 340 9.32 31.56 33.46
N GLU A 341 8.40 32.24 32.78
CA GLU A 341 8.64 32.89 31.49
C GLU A 341 9.74 33.93 31.64
N GLU A 342 10.75 33.89 30.76
CA GLU A 342 11.67 35.02 30.57
C GLU A 342 11.64 35.42 29.09
N THR A 343 10.88 36.47 28.82
CA THR A 343 10.99 37.29 27.62
C THR A 343 12.30 38.08 27.68
N VAL A 344 13.19 37.89 26.70
CA VAL A 344 14.33 38.77 26.49
C VAL A 344 14.20 39.45 25.13
N ASP A 345 13.70 40.68 25.18
CA ASP A 345 13.91 41.71 24.17
C ASP A 345 15.40 42.12 24.21
N ARG A 346 16.08 42.06 23.06
CA ARG A 346 17.29 42.85 22.82
C ARG A 346 17.30 43.37 21.39
N THR A 347 16.85 44.61 21.29
CA THR A 347 17.15 45.57 20.24
C THR A 347 18.63 45.98 20.28
N GLY A 348 19.25 46.16 19.12
CA GLY A 348 20.46 46.99 18.97
C GLY A 348 21.48 46.55 17.91
N LEU A 349 21.65 47.41 16.89
CA LEU A 349 22.75 47.54 15.89
C LEU A 349 22.61 46.64 14.64
N SER A 350 21.94 47.06 13.57
CA SER A 350 22.28 48.03 12.50
C SER A 350 23.42 47.63 11.54
N THR A 351 23.00 47.44 10.28
CA THR A 351 23.67 47.77 9.00
C THR A 351 25.04 47.15 8.71
N THR A 352 25.07 46.23 7.74
CA THR A 352 25.57 46.51 6.37
C THR A 352 24.97 45.52 5.38
N ALA A 353 24.42 46.05 4.31
CA ALA A 353 24.15 45.32 3.07
C ALA A 353 25.48 44.86 2.47
N ASP A 354 25.49 43.68 1.85
CA ASP A 354 26.10 43.44 0.55
C ASP A 354 25.63 42.07 0.05
N GLU A 355 25.13 42.07 -1.20
CA GLU A 355 25.30 41.14 -2.32
C GLU A 355 25.66 39.68 -1.94
N TRP A 356 25.00 38.63 -2.45
CA TRP A 356 25.24 38.05 -3.77
C TRP A 356 24.01 37.29 -4.28
N GLU A 357 23.68 37.55 -5.54
CA GLU A 357 22.86 36.71 -6.44
C GLU A 357 23.59 35.39 -6.75
N ILE A 358 22.86 34.27 -6.77
CA ILE A 358 22.53 33.39 -7.92
C ILE A 358 21.56 32.30 -7.43
#